data_AF-A0A2Z5AEF2-F1
#
_entry.id   AF-A0A2Z5AEF2-F1
#
_cell.length_a   1.000
_cell.length_b   1.000
_cell.length_c   1.000
_cell.angle_alpha   90.00
_cell.angle_beta   90.00
_cell.angle_gamma   90.00
#
_symmetry.space_group_name_H-M   'P 1'
#
loop_
_entity.id
_entity.type
_entity.pdbx_description
1 polymer ?
#
loop_
_entity_poly.entity_id
_entity_poly.type
_entity_poly.pdbx_seq_one_letter_code
_entity_poly.pdbx_strand_id
1 'polypeptide(L)'
;MTKDDELLNRLVDPSIHMEGFQQVREAHRQELIEDYVELISDLIRDGGEARQVDIAARIGVAQPTVAKMLKRLAAAGLIVQRPYRGVFLTPAGEALAEASRARHHVVETFLLTLGVDADTARRDAEGMEHHVSEATLAVFRRFIASRQA
;
A
#
# COMPACT_ATOMS: atom_id res chain seq x y z
N MET A 1 -24.80 25.08 32.67
CA MET A 1 -23.47 24.72 32.15
C MET A 1 -22.59 24.48 33.35
N THR A 2 -22.34 23.21 33.67
CA THR A 2 -21.53 22.80 34.83
C THR A 2 -20.04 22.92 34.48
N LYS A 3 -19.17 22.99 35.49
CA LYS A 3 -17.70 22.93 35.31
C LYS A 3 -17.24 21.69 34.54
N ASP A 4 -18.06 20.64 34.53
CA ASP A 4 -17.79 19.39 33.82
C ASP A 4 -17.95 19.51 32.30
N ASP A 5 -18.82 20.42 31.81
CA ASP A 5 -18.98 20.71 30.36
C ASP A 5 -17.75 21.44 29.78
N GLU A 6 -16.99 22.19 30.59
CA GLU A 6 -15.75 22.87 30.16
C GLU A 6 -14.58 21.91 29.95
N LEU A 7 -14.57 20.74 30.60
CA LEU A 7 -13.50 19.74 30.47
C LEU A 7 -13.64 18.87 29.22
N LEU A 8 -14.86 18.68 28.72
CA LEU A 8 -15.15 17.89 27.50
C LEU A 8 -14.88 18.66 26.20
N ASN A 9 -14.69 19.97 26.26
CA ASN A 9 -14.49 20.83 25.09
C ASN A 9 -13.07 21.41 24.97
N ARG A 10 -12.10 20.84 25.70
CA ARG A 10 -10.69 21.20 25.53
C ARG A 10 -10.08 20.38 24.40
N LEU A 11 -9.59 21.06 23.37
CA LEU A 11 -8.73 20.45 22.35
C LEU A 11 -7.57 19.72 23.04
N VAL A 12 -7.31 18.50 22.58
CA VAL A 12 -6.16 17.69 23.01
C VAL A 12 -4.88 18.49 22.79
N ASP A 13 -3.87 18.24 23.63
CA ASP A 13 -2.57 18.91 23.54
C ASP A 13 -2.06 18.92 22.07
N PRO A 14 -1.59 20.07 21.56
CA PRO A 14 -1.14 20.18 20.17
C PRO A 14 -0.07 19.16 19.78
N SER A 15 0.82 18.75 20.68
CA SER A 15 1.85 17.73 20.40
C SER A 15 1.22 16.35 20.17
N ILE A 16 0.29 15.93 21.03
CA ILE A 16 -0.43 14.67 20.91
C ILE A 16 -1.31 14.66 19.65
N HIS A 17 -1.99 15.78 19.37
CA HIS A 17 -2.81 15.91 18.16
C HIS A 17 -1.93 15.84 16.89
N MET A 18 -0.75 16.49 16.89
CA MET A 18 0.21 16.42 15.81
C MET A 18 0.77 15.02 15.58
N GLU A 19 1.15 14.30 16.63
CA GLU A 19 1.69 12.93 16.57
C GLU A 19 0.70 11.97 15.91
N GLY A 20 -0.58 12.02 16.33
CA GLY A 20 -1.64 11.21 15.72
C GLY A 20 -1.80 11.48 14.22
N PHE A 21 -1.85 12.76 13.81
CA PHE A 21 -1.90 13.11 12.39
C PHE A 21 -0.62 12.73 11.62
N GLN A 22 0.55 12.77 12.26
CA GLN A 22 1.79 12.34 11.63
C GLN A 22 1.78 10.85 11.35
N GLN A 23 1.35 10.02 12.31
CA GLN A 23 1.29 8.57 12.15
C GLN A 23 0.37 8.14 11.01
N VAL A 24 -0.84 8.71 10.94
CA VAL A 24 -1.80 8.40 9.86
C VAL A 24 -1.25 8.81 8.50
N ARG A 25 -0.62 9.99 8.40
CA ARG A 25 0.01 10.45 7.14
C ARG A 25 1.20 9.59 6.73
N GLU A 26 1.93 9.03 7.69
CA GLU A 26 3.04 8.12 7.42
C GLU A 26 2.54 6.80 6.87
N ALA A 27 1.53 6.21 7.51
CA ALA A 27 0.92 4.95 7.07
C ALA A 27 0.36 5.07 5.66
N HIS A 28 -0.44 6.11 5.39
CA HIS A 28 -0.99 6.34 4.05
C HIS A 28 0.09 6.62 3.00
N ARG A 29 1.20 7.26 3.39
CA ARG A 29 2.33 7.45 2.49
C ARG A 29 3.00 6.12 2.16
N GLN A 30 3.14 5.23 3.13
CA GLN A 30 3.77 3.93 2.96
C GLN A 30 2.93 3.04 2.04
N GLU A 31 1.61 2.98 2.25
CA GLU A 31 0.62 2.36 1.36
C GLU A 31 0.82 2.84 -0.09
N LEU A 32 0.80 4.16 -0.32
CA LEU A 32 1.02 4.71 -1.67
C LEU A 32 2.39 4.38 -2.27
N ILE A 33 3.43 4.20 -1.45
CA ILE A 33 4.74 3.78 -1.96
C ILE A 33 4.65 2.34 -2.45
N GLU A 34 4.05 1.48 -1.64
CA GLU A 34 3.88 0.05 -1.91
C GLU A 34 3.03 -0.19 -3.16
N ASP A 35 1.88 0.46 -3.28
CA ASP A 35 1.00 0.38 -4.46
C ASP A 35 1.75 0.76 -5.75
N TYR A 36 2.55 1.82 -5.69
CA TYR A 36 3.29 2.28 -6.87
C TYR A 36 4.41 1.32 -7.26
N VAL A 37 5.18 0.78 -6.30
CA VAL A 37 6.25 -0.16 -6.65
C VAL A 37 5.69 -1.48 -7.15
N GLU A 38 4.58 -1.95 -6.57
CA GLU A 38 3.89 -3.15 -7.03
C GLU A 38 3.39 -2.97 -8.46
N LEU A 39 2.66 -1.89 -8.74
CA LEU A 39 2.15 -1.61 -10.08
C LEU A 39 3.28 -1.46 -11.12
N ILE A 40 4.39 -0.80 -10.74
CA ILE A 40 5.55 -0.69 -11.65
C ILE A 40 6.15 -2.08 -11.93
N SER A 41 6.26 -2.94 -10.91
CA SER A 41 6.75 -4.32 -11.07
C SER A 41 5.84 -5.11 -12.02
N ASP A 42 4.53 -5.00 -11.85
CA ASP A 42 3.53 -5.69 -12.67
C ASP A 42 3.56 -5.23 -14.13
N LEU A 43 3.61 -3.93 -14.38
CA LEU A 43 3.75 -3.38 -15.73
C LEU A 43 5.02 -3.87 -16.43
N ILE A 44 6.14 -3.96 -15.69
CA ILE A 44 7.40 -4.48 -16.23
C ILE A 44 7.29 -5.98 -16.54
N ARG A 45 6.60 -6.76 -15.69
CA ARG A 45 6.41 -8.21 -15.91
C ARG A 45 5.50 -8.51 -17.09
N ASP A 46 4.44 -7.74 -17.26
CA ASP A 46 3.44 -7.94 -18.31
C ASP A 46 3.90 -7.38 -19.67
N GLY A 47 4.44 -6.15 -19.68
CA GLY A 47 4.74 -5.42 -20.92
C GLY A 47 6.22 -5.06 -21.14
N GLY A 48 7.10 -5.36 -20.19
CA GLY A 48 8.54 -5.03 -20.27
C GLY A 48 8.90 -3.57 -19.96
N GLU A 49 7.91 -2.70 -19.75
CA GLU A 49 8.11 -1.28 -19.44
C GLU A 49 6.97 -0.71 -18.57
N ALA A 50 7.31 0.20 -17.66
CA ALA A 50 6.33 0.99 -16.92
C ALA A 50 6.40 2.47 -17.36
N ARG A 51 5.36 2.95 -18.04
CA ARG A 51 5.27 4.35 -18.46
C ARG A 51 4.37 5.14 -17.52
N GLN A 52 4.70 6.42 -17.33
CA GLN A 52 3.93 7.32 -16.48
C GLN A 52 2.45 7.41 -16.87
N VAL A 53 2.15 7.33 -18.18
CA VAL A 53 0.77 7.36 -18.70
C VAL A 53 -0.03 6.12 -18.28
N ASP A 54 0.62 4.96 -18.28
CA ASP A 54 0.00 3.68 -17.92
C ASP A 54 -0.21 3.57 -16.41
N ILE A 55 0.77 4.06 -15.63
CA ILE A 55 0.67 4.19 -14.18
C ILE A 55 -0.49 5.12 -13.80
N ALA A 56 -0.59 6.28 -14.45
CA ALA A 56 -1.66 7.25 -14.20
C ALA A 56 -3.05 6.66 -14.49
N ALA A 57 -3.19 5.95 -15.61
CA ALA A 57 -4.45 5.32 -16.00
C ALA A 57 -4.87 4.21 -15.03
N ARG A 58 -3.94 3.38 -14.55
CA ARG A 58 -4.23 2.25 -13.64
C ARG A 58 -4.48 2.68 -12.20
N ILE A 59 -3.77 3.69 -11.71
CA ILE A 59 -4.02 4.26 -10.36
C ILE A 59 -5.27 5.16 -10.35
N GLY A 60 -5.69 5.67 -11.52
CA GLY A 60 -6.84 6.56 -11.62
C GLY A 60 -6.55 8.00 -11.17
N VAL A 61 -5.31 8.46 -11.34
CA VAL A 61 -4.88 9.83 -10.98
C VAL A 61 -4.28 10.57 -12.18
N ALA A 62 -4.26 11.90 -12.11
CA ALA A 62 -3.64 12.71 -13.16
C ALA A 62 -2.11 12.48 -13.25
N GLN A 63 -1.55 12.56 -14.47
CA GLN A 63 -0.12 12.39 -14.69
C GLN A 63 0.80 13.28 -13.83
N PRO A 64 0.47 14.55 -13.51
CA PRO A 64 1.29 15.35 -12.60
C PRO A 64 1.40 14.77 -11.18
N THR A 65 0.34 14.10 -10.69
CA THR A 65 0.34 13.40 -9.40
C THR A 65 1.34 12.24 -9.44
N VAL A 66 1.28 11.44 -10.51
CA VAL A 66 2.25 10.35 -10.74
C VAL A 66 3.67 10.89 -10.81
N ALA A 67 3.92 11.98 -11.56
CA ALA A 67 5.25 12.58 -11.67
C ALA A 67 5.81 12.99 -10.30
N LYS A 68 4.98 13.58 -9.43
CA LYS A 68 5.36 13.92 -8.06
C LYS A 68 5.72 12.67 -7.26
N MET A 69 4.95 11.60 -7.39
CA MET A 69 5.21 10.35 -6.69
C MET A 69 6.49 9.66 -7.18
N LEU A 70 6.71 9.59 -8.49
CA LEU A 70 7.93 9.04 -9.09
C LEU A 70 9.18 9.79 -8.61
N LYS A 71 9.12 11.13 -8.48
CA LYS A 71 10.24 11.90 -7.89
C LYS A 71 10.54 11.48 -6.45
N ARG A 72 9.51 11.17 -5.65
CA ARG A 72 9.68 10.70 -4.26
C ARG A 72 10.27 9.30 -4.21
N LEU A 73 9.77 8.38 -5.03
CA LEU A 73 10.30 7.02 -5.14
C LEU A 73 11.78 7.02 -5.59
N ALA A 74 12.14 7.90 -6.52
CA ALA A 74 13.52 8.06 -6.97
C ALA A 74 14.40 8.59 -5.84
N ALA A 75 13.92 9.60 -5.08
CA ALA A 75 14.64 10.12 -3.90
C ALA A 75 14.78 9.07 -2.78
N ALA A 76 13.83 8.15 -2.66
CA ALA A 76 13.89 7.00 -1.75
C ALA A 76 14.76 5.84 -2.28
N GLY A 77 15.32 5.95 -3.49
CA GLY A 77 16.16 4.90 -4.08
C GLY A 77 15.38 3.65 -4.52
N LEU A 78 14.06 3.74 -4.69
CA LEU A 78 13.20 2.61 -5.06
C LEU A 78 13.06 2.45 -6.58
N ILE A 79 13.24 3.53 -7.34
CA ILE A 79 13.14 3.51 -8.81
C ILE A 79 14.31 4.23 -9.46
N VAL A 80 14.50 3.94 -10.75
CA VAL A 80 15.29 4.74 -11.70
C VAL A 80 14.45 5.08 -12.91
N GLN A 81 14.54 6.33 -13.37
CA GLN A 81 13.91 6.78 -14.61
C GLN A 81 14.96 6.80 -15.73
N ARG A 82 14.64 6.19 -16.88
CA ARG A 82 15.53 6.18 -18.04
C ARG A 82 14.90 6.99 -19.18
N PRO A 83 15.62 7.94 -19.79
CA PRO A 83 15.13 8.66 -20.96
C PRO A 83 14.62 7.68 -22.03
N TYR A 84 13.42 7.94 -22.55
CA TYR A 84 12.75 7.15 -23.60
C TYR A 84 12.44 5.69 -23.26
N ARG A 85 12.71 5.22 -22.03
CA ARG A 85 12.51 3.82 -21.60
C ARG A 85 11.54 3.63 -20.43
N GLY A 86 11.07 4.71 -19.82
CA GLY A 86 10.13 4.65 -18.70
C GLY A 86 10.78 4.52 -17.32
N VAL A 87 10.04 3.92 -16.40
CA VAL A 87 10.40 3.74 -14.99
C VAL A 87 10.81 2.29 -14.74
N PHE A 88 11.87 2.08 -13.96
CA PHE A 88 12.32 0.75 -13.53
C PHE A 88 12.51 0.74 -12.02
N LEU A 89 12.28 -0.42 -11.39
CA LEU A 89 12.59 -0.62 -9.99
C LEU A 89 14.09 -0.81 -9.80
N THR A 90 14.61 -0.32 -8.67
CA THR A 90 15.89 -0.78 -8.14
C THR A 90 15.70 -2.13 -7.46
N PRO A 91 16.78 -2.83 -7.08
CA PRO A 91 16.66 -4.04 -6.27
C PRO A 91 15.86 -3.82 -4.97
N ALA A 92 15.98 -2.65 -4.35
CA ALA A 92 15.21 -2.30 -3.16
C ALA A 92 13.73 -2.07 -3.48
N GLY A 93 13.41 -1.41 -4.59
CA GLY A 93 12.03 -1.24 -5.05
C GLY A 93 11.35 -2.57 -5.39
N GLU A 94 12.05 -3.47 -6.07
CA GLU A 94 11.54 -4.80 -6.40
C GLU A 94 11.32 -5.65 -5.14
N ALA A 95 12.25 -5.60 -4.17
CA ALA A 95 12.07 -6.29 -2.90
C ALA A 95 10.85 -5.78 -2.12
N LEU A 96 10.56 -4.47 -2.17
CA LEU A 96 9.38 -3.89 -1.55
C LEU A 96 8.09 -4.32 -2.28
N ALA A 97 8.09 -4.31 -3.62
CA ALA A 97 6.98 -4.79 -4.42
C ALA A 97 6.66 -6.26 -4.13
N GLU A 98 7.69 -7.12 -4.05
CA GLU A 98 7.51 -8.53 -3.66
C GLU A 98 6.94 -8.69 -2.25
N ALA A 99 7.41 -7.89 -1.30
CA ALA A 99 6.91 -7.95 0.06
C ALA A 99 5.43 -7.53 0.15
N SER A 100 5.04 -6.47 -0.56
CA SER A 100 3.65 -6.02 -0.61
C SER A 100 2.74 -7.06 -1.26
N ARG A 101 3.12 -7.58 -2.44
CA ARG A 101 2.38 -8.62 -3.14
C ARG A 101 2.23 -9.90 -2.33
N ALA A 102 3.26 -10.28 -1.58
CA ALA A 102 3.20 -11.43 -0.68
C ALA A 102 2.19 -11.22 0.47
N ARG A 103 2.04 -9.99 0.98
CA ARG A 103 1.03 -9.66 1.98
C ARG A 103 -0.37 -9.70 1.38
N HIS A 104 -0.57 -9.06 0.22
CA HIS A 104 -1.82 -9.12 -0.54
C HIS A 104 -2.27 -10.57 -0.75
N HIS A 105 -1.38 -11.42 -1.26
CA HIS A 105 -1.69 -12.82 -1.55
C HIS A 105 -2.11 -13.62 -0.30
N VAL A 106 -1.52 -13.34 0.87
CA VAL A 106 -1.94 -13.98 2.13
C VAL A 106 -3.35 -13.55 2.52
N VAL A 107 -3.68 -12.27 2.35
CA VAL A 107 -5.04 -11.76 2.64
C VAL A 107 -6.06 -12.36 1.66
N GLU A 108 -5.78 -12.32 0.36
CA GLU A 108 -6.64 -12.91 -0.68
C GLU A 108 -6.87 -14.40 -0.43
N THR A 109 -5.79 -15.17 -0.19
CA THR A 109 -5.88 -16.61 0.08
C THR A 109 -6.65 -16.90 1.36
N PHE A 110 -6.52 -16.07 2.38
CA PHE A 110 -7.29 -16.21 3.61
C PHE A 110 -8.78 -16.02 3.35
N LEU A 111 -9.19 -14.98 2.60
CA LEU A 111 -10.58 -14.72 2.25
C LEU A 111 -11.17 -15.86 1.39
N LEU A 112 -10.42 -16.34 0.41
CA LEU A 112 -10.78 -17.52 -0.38
C LEU A 112 -10.99 -18.75 0.50
N THR A 113 -10.11 -18.97 1.48
CA THR A 113 -10.20 -20.10 2.42
C THR A 113 -11.43 -20.00 3.34
N LEU A 114 -11.91 -18.77 3.61
CA LEU A 114 -13.18 -18.55 4.31
C LEU A 114 -14.41 -18.83 3.44
N GLY A 115 -14.24 -18.98 2.12
CA GLY A 115 -15.32 -19.23 1.17
C GLY A 115 -15.83 -17.98 0.45
N VAL A 116 -15.09 -16.85 0.51
CA VAL A 116 -15.36 -15.69 -0.34
C VAL A 116 -15.04 -16.04 -1.80
N ASP A 117 -15.86 -15.60 -2.74
CA ASP A 117 -15.61 -15.83 -4.17
C ASP A 117 -14.34 -15.09 -4.64
N ALA A 118 -13.74 -15.54 -5.75
CA ALA A 118 -12.44 -15.04 -6.19
C ALA A 118 -12.43 -13.55 -6.55
N ASP A 119 -13.48 -13.03 -7.17
CA ASP A 119 -13.53 -11.64 -7.59
C ASP A 119 -13.74 -10.70 -6.40
N THR A 120 -14.51 -11.11 -5.40
CA THR A 120 -14.65 -10.39 -4.14
C THR A 120 -13.39 -10.49 -3.29
N ALA A 121 -12.80 -11.68 -3.15
CA ALA A 121 -11.58 -11.87 -2.36
C ALA A 121 -10.41 -11.03 -2.89
N ARG A 122 -10.24 -10.95 -4.21
CA ARG A 122 -9.21 -10.10 -4.83
C ARG A 122 -9.44 -8.62 -4.55
N ARG A 123 -10.67 -8.14 -4.77
CA ARG A 123 -11.01 -6.72 -4.57
C ARG A 123 -10.94 -6.30 -3.11
N ASP A 124 -11.33 -7.18 -2.20
CA ASP A 124 -11.33 -6.89 -0.77
C ASP A 124 -9.90 -7.00 -0.20
N ALA A 125 -9.08 -7.93 -0.70
CA ALA A 125 -7.68 -8.03 -0.30
C ALA A 125 -6.88 -6.76 -0.64
N GLU A 126 -7.17 -6.17 -1.80
CA GLU A 126 -6.64 -4.87 -2.23
C GLU A 126 -7.01 -3.78 -1.21
N GLY A 127 -6.01 -3.14 -0.62
CA GLY A 127 -6.16 -2.13 0.43
C GLY A 127 -6.30 -2.71 1.85
N MET A 128 -6.80 -3.93 2.03
CA MET A 128 -6.85 -4.58 3.35
C MET A 128 -5.45 -4.96 3.86
N GLU A 129 -4.57 -5.44 2.98
CA GLU A 129 -3.19 -5.81 3.29
C GLU A 129 -2.38 -4.69 3.94
N HIS A 130 -2.66 -3.42 3.62
CA HIS A 130 -2.01 -2.25 4.24
C HIS A 130 -2.45 -2.01 5.69
N HIS A 131 -3.64 -2.49 6.05
CA HIS A 131 -4.25 -2.28 7.36
C HIS A 131 -4.14 -3.51 8.28
N VAL A 132 -3.64 -4.64 7.75
CA VAL A 132 -3.46 -5.86 8.51
C VAL A 132 -2.10 -5.85 9.21
N SER A 133 -2.08 -5.86 10.55
CA SER A 133 -0.82 -5.98 11.30
C SER A 133 -0.07 -7.29 11.00
N GLU A 134 1.25 -7.33 11.18
CA GLU A 134 2.02 -8.56 10.98
C GLU A 134 1.57 -9.71 11.90
N ALA A 135 1.13 -9.38 13.13
CA ALA A 135 0.57 -10.36 14.05
C ALA A 135 -0.72 -10.99 13.50
N THR A 136 -1.61 -10.17 12.93
CA THR A 136 -2.83 -10.63 12.27
C THR A 136 -2.51 -11.44 11.02
N LEU A 137 -1.58 -10.98 10.19
CA LEU A 137 -1.16 -11.69 8.98
C LEU A 137 -0.57 -13.08 9.30
N ALA A 138 0.18 -13.20 10.41
CA ALA A 138 0.66 -14.49 10.89
C ALA A 138 -0.47 -15.45 11.31
N VAL A 139 -1.58 -14.93 11.86
CA VAL A 139 -2.79 -15.74 12.12
C VAL A 139 -3.40 -16.23 10.82
N PHE A 140 -3.52 -15.37 9.80
CA PHE A 140 -4.05 -15.75 8.49
C PHE A 140 -3.23 -16.88 7.87
N ARG A 141 -1.89 -16.76 7.85
CA ARG A 141 -1.00 -17.83 7.35
C ARG A 141 -1.23 -19.16 8.06
N ARG A 142 -1.35 -19.16 9.40
CA ARG A 142 -1.61 -20.37 10.19
C ARG A 142 -2.98 -20.98 9.88
N PHE A 143 -4.00 -20.14 9.71
CA PHE A 143 -5.35 -20.60 9.37
C PHE A 143 -5.42 -21.24 7.98
N ILE A 144 -4.77 -20.62 6.98
CA ILE A 144 -4.66 -21.18 5.64
C ILE A 144 -3.99 -22.57 5.70
N ALA A 145 -2.86 -22.68 6.40
CA ALA A 145 -2.13 -23.93 6.53
C ALA A 145 -2.95 -25.03 7.22
N SER A 146 -3.79 -24.71 8.21
CA SER A 146 -4.61 -25.70 8.91
C SER A 146 -5.85 -26.16 8.14
N ARG A 147 -6.18 -25.53 7.00
CA ARG A 147 -7.30 -25.91 6.13
C ARG A 147 -6.86 -26.65 4.86
N GLN A 148 -5.56 -26.64 4.57
CA GLN A 148 -4.95 -27.34 3.44
C GLN A 148 -4.33 -28.69 3.84
N ALA A 149 -4.33 -29.01 5.14
CA ALA A 149 -3.95 -30.32 5.70
C ALA A 149 -5.18 -31.22 5.83
#